data_AF-A0A7S2NBH5-F1
#
_entry.id   AF-A0A7S2NBH5-F1
#
_cell.length_a   1.000
_cell.length_b   1.000
_cell.length_c   1.000
_cell.angle_alpha   90.00
_cell.angle_beta   90.00
_cell.angle_gamma   90.00
#
_symmetry.space_group_name_H-M   'P 1'
#
loop_
_entity.id
_entity.type
_entity.pdbx_description
1 polymer ?
#
loop_
_entity_poly.entity_id
_entity_poly.type
_entity_poly.pdbx_seq_one_letter_code
_entity_poly.pdbx_strand_id
1 'polypeptide(L)'
;FAIVVVLVGLVVFSSVVSSVTSAVNQLRVVHMKAIVEESKIRAFLVSRGTSPELYGNILTFFKHAYQKRPARVFERDIFFFSVVPQTLLMQMHAEIYMPKLCTNIGFESFYGVHHKIMLKICHSAMSEASFLGGQDVFLAGAEATTIYHTSDH
;
A
#
# COMPACT_ATOMS: atom_id res chain seq x y z
N PHE A 1 35.24 0.85 41.48
CA PHE A 1 33.90 0.25 41.54
C PHE A 1 32.81 1.29 41.27
N ALA A 2 32.59 2.29 42.14
CA ALA A 2 31.52 3.29 41.99
C ALA A 2 31.55 4.06 40.64
N ILE A 3 32.73 4.49 40.18
CA ILE A 3 32.88 5.22 38.91
C ILE A 3 32.37 4.40 37.72
N VAL A 4 32.68 3.09 37.68
CA VAL A 4 32.26 2.19 36.60
C VAL A 4 30.73 2.02 36.62
N VAL A 5 30.13 1.87 37.80
CA VAL A 5 28.67 1.76 37.96
C VAL A 5 27.96 3.02 37.48
N VAL A 6 28.50 4.20 37.82
CA VAL A 6 27.94 5.49 37.37
C VAL A 6 28.05 5.65 35.85
N LEU A 7 29.18 5.29 35.25
CA LEU A 7 29.37 5.35 33.79
C LEU A 7 28.43 4.39 33.05
N VAL A 8 28.29 3.15 33.53
CA VAL A 8 27.34 2.19 32.96
C VAL A 8 25.90 2.68 33.12
N GLY A 9 25.54 3.23 34.28
CA GLY A 9 24.24 3.84 34.53
C GLY A 9 23.92 4.98 33.57
N LEU A 10 24.88 5.87 33.31
CA LEU A 10 24.74 6.96 32.34
C LEU A 10 24.51 6.44 30.91
N VAL A 11 25.30 5.46 30.46
CA VAL A 11 25.17 4.89 29.11
C VAL A 11 23.80 4.20 28.93
N VAL A 12 23.35 3.42 29.91
CA VAL A 12 22.05 2.74 29.86
C VAL A 12 20.91 3.77 29.87
N PHE A 13 20.99 4.77 30.75
CA PHE A 13 19.97 5.81 30.84
C PHE A 13 19.87 6.63 29.54
N SER A 14 21.01 7.06 28.99
CA SER A 14 21.04 7.77 27.70
C SER A 14 20.48 6.94 26.55
N SER A 15 20.71 5.62 26.55
CA SER A 15 20.19 4.71 25.53
C SER A 15 18.66 4.57 25.61
N VAL A 16 18.12 4.45 26.82
CA VAL A 16 16.66 4.36 27.06
C VAL A 16 15.96 5.67 26.71
N VAL A 17 16.51 6.82 27.10
CA VAL A 17 15.95 8.12 26.73
C VAL A 17 15.96 8.31 25.21
N SER A 18 17.03 7.89 24.54
CA SER A 18 17.15 7.99 23.08
C SER A 18 16.16 7.08 22.36
N SER A 19 15.96 5.85 22.83
CA SER A 19 15.02 4.91 22.21
C SER A 19 13.57 5.35 22.36
N VAL A 20 13.18 5.85 23.55
CA VAL A 20 11.86 6.43 23.81
C VAL A 20 11.65 7.66 22.92
N THR A 21 12.62 8.56 22.86
CA THR A 21 12.54 9.77 22.02
C THR A 21 12.40 9.42 20.54
N SER A 22 13.16 8.43 20.06
CA SER A 22 13.08 7.94 18.68
C SER A 22 11.70 7.36 18.36
N ALA A 23 11.13 6.53 19.25
CA ALA A 23 9.80 5.96 19.09
C ALA A 23 8.70 7.04 19.05
N VAL A 24 8.76 8.05 19.94
CA VAL A 24 7.83 9.19 19.94
C VAL A 24 7.94 9.99 18.65
N ASN A 25 9.15 10.21 18.14
CA ASN A 25 9.36 10.96 16.92
C ASN A 25 8.83 10.19 15.68
N GLN A 26 9.01 8.87 15.63
CA GLN A 26 8.44 8.03 14.59
C GLN A 26 6.90 8.09 14.57
N LEU A 27 6.26 8.03 15.74
CA LEU A 27 4.80 8.19 15.86
C LEU A 27 4.34 9.59 15.39
N ARG A 28 5.07 10.64 15.76
CA ARG A 28 4.75 12.02 15.35
C ARG A 28 4.84 12.20 13.83
N VAL A 29 5.86 11.64 13.19
CA VAL A 29 6.06 11.74 11.72
C VAL A 29 4.90 11.09 10.95
N VAL A 30 4.36 9.97 11.43
CA VAL A 30 3.20 9.31 10.81
C VAL A 30 1.96 10.22 10.85
N HIS A 31 1.71 10.88 11.98
CA HIS A 31 0.58 11.80 12.12
C HIS A 31 0.75 13.11 11.34
N MET A 32 1.97 13.64 11.22
CA MET A 32 2.20 14.89 10.49
C MET A 32 1.92 14.76 8.99
N LYS A 33 2.18 13.61 8.37
CA LYS A 33 1.90 13.39 6.94
C LYS A 33 0.42 13.57 6.61
N ALA A 34 -0.47 13.09 7.47
CA ALA A 34 -1.92 13.19 7.29
C ALA A 34 -2.38 14.66 7.31
N ILE A 35 -1.91 15.39 8.32
CA ILE A 35 -2.28 16.79 8.57
C ILE A 35 -1.77 17.67 7.42
N VAL A 36 -0.54 17.44 6.97
CA VAL A 36 0.03 18.19 5.86
C VAL A 36 -0.74 17.92 4.57
N GLU A 37 -1.06 16.67 4.23
CA GLU A 37 -1.88 16.36 3.04
C GLU A 37 -3.30 16.94 3.14
N GLU A 38 -3.96 16.85 4.30
CA GLU A 38 -5.28 17.46 4.49
C GLU A 38 -5.24 18.97 4.24
N SER A 39 -4.20 19.66 4.73
CA SER A 39 -4.06 21.11 4.55
C SER A 39 -3.92 21.49 3.06
N LYS A 40 -3.19 20.70 2.28
CA LYS A 40 -3.02 20.93 0.83
C LYS A 40 -4.34 20.75 0.08
N ILE A 41 -5.08 19.69 0.40
CA ILE A 41 -6.40 19.42 -0.20
C ILE A 41 -7.35 20.58 0.10
N ARG A 42 -7.40 21.05 1.35
CA ARG A 42 -8.22 22.20 1.74
C ARG A 42 -7.86 23.45 0.96
N ALA A 43 -6.58 23.80 0.91
CA ALA A 43 -6.10 24.97 0.17
C ALA A 43 -6.46 24.88 -1.32
N PHE A 44 -6.29 23.71 -1.92
CA PHE A 44 -6.64 23.45 -3.33
C PHE A 44 -8.13 23.66 -3.59
N LEU A 45 -9.01 23.02 -2.83
CA LEU A 45 -10.47 23.10 -3.04
C LEU A 45 -11.01 24.52 -2.81
N VAL A 46 -10.51 25.22 -1.78
CA VAL A 46 -10.90 26.61 -1.50
C VAL A 46 -10.46 27.52 -2.64
N SER A 47 -9.22 27.36 -3.15
CA SER A 47 -8.70 28.19 -4.26
C SER A 47 -9.48 28.04 -5.57
N ARG A 48 -10.25 26.95 -5.73
CA ARG A 48 -11.02 26.63 -6.94
C ARG A 48 -12.51 26.88 -6.79
N GLY A 49 -12.98 27.41 -5.67
CA GLY A 49 -14.40 27.72 -5.46
C GLY A 49 -15.28 26.46 -5.50
N THR A 50 -14.78 25.32 -5.03
CA THR A 50 -15.55 24.07 -4.99
C THR A 50 -16.80 24.23 -4.11
N SER A 51 -17.91 23.59 -4.50
CA SER A 51 -19.15 23.65 -3.72
C SER A 51 -18.94 23.10 -2.30
N PRO A 52 -19.62 23.66 -1.28
CA PRO A 52 -19.47 23.20 0.11
C PRO A 52 -19.78 21.71 0.30
N GLU A 53 -20.73 21.18 -0.48
CA GLU A 53 -21.14 19.78 -0.45
C GLU A 53 -20.03 18.86 -0.98
N LEU A 54 -19.48 19.16 -2.17
CA LEU A 54 -18.38 18.39 -2.75
C LEU A 54 -17.11 18.48 -1.89
N TYR A 55 -16.84 19.66 -1.33
CA TYR A 55 -15.75 19.87 -0.38
C TYR A 55 -15.87 18.96 0.86
N GLY A 56 -17.06 18.93 1.47
CA GLY A 56 -17.35 18.09 2.63
C GLY A 56 -17.19 16.60 2.32
N ASN A 57 -17.70 16.16 1.17
CA ASN A 57 -17.61 14.78 0.72
C ASN A 57 -16.15 14.34 0.49
N ILE A 58 -15.34 15.17 -0.19
CA ILE A 58 -13.92 14.88 -0.44
C ILE A 58 -13.12 14.78 0.86
N LEU A 59 -13.32 15.71 1.80
CA LEU A 59 -12.60 15.67 3.08
C LEU A 59 -13.01 14.48 3.95
N THR A 60 -14.30 14.14 3.95
CA THR A 60 -14.82 12.98 4.68
C THR A 60 -14.24 11.70 4.11
N PHE A 61 -14.23 11.57 2.77
CA PHE A 61 -13.57 10.47 2.09
C PHE A 61 -12.08 10.40 2.40
N PHE A 62 -11.34 11.53 2.35
CA PHE A 62 -9.92 11.57 2.69
C PHE A 62 -9.64 11.09 4.11
N LYS A 63 -10.43 11.52 5.11
CA LYS A 63 -10.25 11.08 6.50
C LYS A 63 -10.48 9.58 6.66
N HIS A 64 -11.55 9.05 6.07
CA HIS A 64 -11.81 7.61 6.07
C HIS A 64 -10.73 6.82 5.33
N ALA A 65 -10.31 7.31 4.16
CA ALA A 65 -9.24 6.74 3.34
C ALA A 65 -7.93 6.63 4.11
N TYR A 66 -7.53 7.72 4.77
CA TYR A 66 -6.25 7.81 5.46
C TYR A 66 -6.23 6.95 6.73
N GLN A 67 -7.34 6.90 7.48
CA GLN A 67 -7.46 6.07 8.68
C GLN A 67 -7.55 4.57 8.38
N LYS A 68 -8.22 4.20 7.28
CA LYS A 68 -8.41 2.80 6.88
C LYS A 68 -7.34 2.29 5.93
N ARG A 69 -6.34 3.11 5.57
CA ARG A 69 -5.28 2.69 4.65
C ARG A 69 -4.58 1.48 5.28
N PRO A 70 -4.77 0.25 4.77
CA PRO A 70 -4.06 -0.88 5.32
C PRO A 70 -2.57 -0.62 5.13
N ALA A 71 -1.74 -1.12 6.05
CA ALA A 71 -0.28 -1.15 5.89
C ALA A 71 0.14 -2.15 4.78
N ARG A 72 -0.65 -2.26 3.71
CA ARG A 72 -0.37 -3.12 2.57
C ARG A 72 0.67 -2.40 1.72
N VAL A 73 1.84 -3.01 1.66
CA VAL A 73 2.92 -2.59 0.79
C VAL A 73 2.62 -3.12 -0.60
N PHE A 74 2.50 -2.24 -1.60
CA PHE A 74 2.35 -2.67 -2.98
C PHE A 74 3.72 -2.96 -3.58
N GLU A 75 3.77 -3.88 -4.54
CA GLU A 75 4.97 -4.18 -5.32
C GLU A 75 5.61 -2.90 -5.91
N ARG A 76 4.79 -2.00 -6.45
CA ARG A 76 5.24 -0.71 -6.99
C ARG A 76 5.89 0.23 -5.97
N ASP A 77 5.65 0.01 -4.68
CA ASP A 77 6.24 0.81 -3.60
C ASP A 77 7.63 0.26 -3.18
N ILE A 78 8.02 -0.92 -3.66
CA ILE A 78 9.29 -1.58 -3.32
C ILE A 78 10.31 -1.34 -4.43
N PHE A 79 11.16 -0.33 -4.24
CA PHE A 79 12.22 0.02 -5.20
C PHE A 79 13.16 -1.16 -5.51
N PHE A 80 13.42 -2.04 -4.54
CA PHE A 80 14.32 -3.18 -4.72
C PHE A 80 13.87 -4.11 -5.86
N PHE A 81 12.56 -4.24 -6.11
CA PHE A 81 12.07 -5.07 -7.20
C PHE A 81 12.47 -4.54 -8.60
N SER A 82 12.81 -3.26 -8.74
CA SER A 82 13.36 -2.73 -10.00
C SER A 82 14.75 -3.25 -10.35
N VAL A 83 15.51 -3.76 -9.37
CA VAL A 83 16.86 -4.31 -9.57
C VAL A 83 16.93 -5.84 -9.49
N VAL A 84 15.82 -6.49 -9.11
CA VAL A 84 15.74 -7.95 -9.05
C VAL A 84 15.73 -8.51 -10.48
N PRO A 85 16.49 -9.60 -10.75
CA PRO A 85 16.44 -10.29 -12.03
C PRO A 85 15.02 -10.68 -12.44
N GLN A 86 14.68 -10.44 -13.71
CA GLN A 86 13.36 -10.73 -14.27
C GLN A 86 12.91 -12.19 -14.07
N THR A 87 13.85 -13.13 -14.08
CA THR A 87 13.57 -14.55 -13.82
C THR A 87 13.02 -14.79 -12.41
N LEU A 88 13.53 -14.08 -11.40
CA LEU A 88 13.08 -14.18 -10.01
C LEU A 88 11.74 -13.46 -9.82
N LEU A 89 11.54 -12.29 -10.44
CA LEU A 89 10.24 -11.61 -10.43
C LEU A 89 9.13 -12.47 -11.06
N MET A 90 9.44 -13.14 -12.18
CA MET A 90 8.47 -14.03 -12.83
C MET A 90 8.10 -15.22 -11.95
N GLN A 91 9.05 -15.80 -11.21
CA GLN A 91 8.77 -16.85 -10.22
C GLN A 91 7.90 -16.33 -9.07
N MET A 92 8.25 -15.17 -8.52
CA MET A 92 7.46 -14.51 -7.48
C MET A 92 6.02 -14.25 -7.94
N HIS A 93 5.83 -13.69 -9.14
CA HIS A 93 4.49 -13.42 -9.68
C HIS A 93 3.70 -14.72 -9.89
N ALA A 94 4.35 -15.79 -10.32
CA ALA A 94 3.70 -17.09 -10.42
C ALA A 94 3.25 -17.61 -9.04
N GLU A 95 4.09 -17.54 -8.01
CA GLU A 95 3.70 -17.99 -6.67
C GLU A 95 2.53 -17.19 -6.09
N ILE A 96 2.51 -15.86 -6.31
CA ILE A 96 1.48 -14.97 -5.78
C ILE A 96 0.16 -15.10 -6.56
N TYR A 97 0.23 -15.16 -7.88
CA TYR A 97 -0.94 -14.98 -8.74
C TYR A 97 -1.48 -16.28 -9.34
N MET A 98 -0.64 -17.31 -9.56
CA MET A 98 -1.08 -18.57 -10.18
C MET A 98 -2.19 -19.28 -9.40
N PRO A 99 -2.13 -19.40 -8.05
CA PRO A 99 -3.21 -20.04 -7.30
C PRO A 99 -4.55 -19.31 -7.46
N LYS A 100 -4.51 -17.96 -7.46
CA LYS A 100 -5.69 -17.10 -7.64
C LYS A 100 -6.25 -17.21 -9.05
N LEU A 101 -5.38 -17.26 -10.05
CA LEU A 101 -5.76 -17.39 -11.45
C LEU A 101 -6.39 -18.77 -11.72
N CYS A 102 -5.81 -19.85 -11.17
CA CYS A 102 -6.34 -21.21 -11.30
C CYS A 102 -7.65 -21.44 -10.50
N THR A 103 -8.00 -20.58 -9.55
CA THR A 103 -9.29 -20.65 -8.84
C THR A 103 -10.46 -20.29 -9.78
N ASN A 104 -10.22 -19.54 -10.86
CA ASN A 104 -11.25 -19.22 -11.83
C ASN A 104 -11.51 -20.40 -12.79
N ILE A 105 -12.78 -20.74 -12.96
CA ILE A 105 -13.25 -21.78 -13.88
C ILE A 105 -12.80 -21.40 -15.30
N GLY A 106 -11.82 -22.13 -15.83
CA GLY A 106 -11.27 -21.94 -17.18
C GLY A 106 -9.73 -21.92 -17.24
N PHE A 107 -9.04 -21.51 -16.17
CA PHE A 107 -7.57 -21.45 -16.18
C PHE A 107 -6.90 -22.73 -15.66
N GLU A 108 -7.59 -23.54 -14.85
CA GLU A 108 -7.06 -24.79 -14.32
C GLU A 108 -6.71 -25.80 -15.44
N SER A 109 -7.62 -25.98 -16.41
CA SER A 109 -7.38 -26.84 -17.58
C SER A 109 -6.29 -26.26 -18.50
N PHE A 110 -6.17 -24.93 -18.56
CA PHE A 110 -5.16 -24.24 -19.37
C PHE A 110 -3.76 -24.33 -18.75
N TYR A 111 -3.66 -24.41 -17.42
CA TYR A 111 -2.39 -24.55 -16.70
C TYR A 111 -1.65 -25.83 -17.07
N GLY A 112 -2.36 -26.95 -17.17
CA GLY A 112 -1.77 -28.25 -17.54
C GLY A 112 -1.23 -28.31 -18.97
N VAL A 113 -1.75 -27.46 -19.88
CA VAL A 113 -1.40 -27.49 -21.32
C VAL A 113 -0.41 -26.38 -21.68
N HIS A 114 -0.51 -25.20 -21.05
CA HIS A 114 0.21 -23.99 -21.46
C HIS A 114 0.86 -23.24 -20.29
N HIS A 115 1.60 -23.96 -19.45
CA HIS A 115 2.30 -23.40 -18.29
C HIS A 115 3.11 -22.11 -18.59
N LYS A 116 3.84 -22.05 -19.71
CA LYS A 116 4.63 -20.86 -20.10
C LYS A 116 3.76 -19.62 -20.35
N ILE A 117 2.57 -19.79 -20.91
CA ILE A 117 1.64 -18.67 -21.15
C ILE A 117 1.10 -18.18 -19.81
N MET A 118 0.76 -19.11 -18.92
CA MET A 118 0.29 -18.79 -17.57
C MET A 118 1.32 -17.99 -16.77
N LEU A 119 2.60 -18.38 -16.82
CA LEU A 119 3.69 -17.62 -16.20
C LEU A 119 3.76 -16.18 -16.76
N LYS A 120 3.62 -16.03 -18.07
CA LYS A 120 3.64 -14.72 -18.72
C LYS A 120 2.44 -13.85 -18.33
N ILE A 121 1.25 -14.44 -18.20
CA ILE A 121 0.04 -13.77 -17.72
C ILE A 121 0.26 -13.30 -16.28
N CYS A 122 0.69 -14.18 -15.38
CA CYS A 122 0.97 -13.83 -13.98
C CYS A 122 1.99 -12.68 -13.91
N HIS A 123 3.03 -12.73 -14.74
CA HIS A 123 4.09 -11.73 -14.68
C HIS A 123 3.71 -10.37 -15.30
N SER A 124 3.00 -10.38 -16.43
CA SER A 124 2.82 -9.17 -17.25
C SER A 124 1.43 -8.54 -17.17
N ALA A 125 0.41 -9.33 -16.84
CA ALA A 125 -0.99 -8.89 -16.90
C ALA A 125 -1.63 -8.74 -15.52
N MET A 126 -1.01 -9.29 -14.47
CA MET A 126 -1.55 -9.26 -13.12
C MET A 126 -0.83 -8.22 -12.26
N SER A 127 -1.58 -7.52 -11.43
CA SER A 127 -1.06 -6.54 -10.48
C SER A 127 -2.01 -6.39 -9.30
N GLU A 128 -1.50 -5.86 -8.19
CA GLU A 128 -2.30 -5.57 -7.01
C GLU A 128 -2.89 -4.15 -7.05
N ALA A 129 -4.20 -4.08 -6.81
CA ALA A 129 -4.93 -2.83 -6.58
C ALA A 129 -5.71 -2.92 -5.27
N SER A 130 -5.84 -1.78 -4.58
CA SER A 130 -6.73 -1.64 -3.43
C SER A 130 -7.67 -0.49 -3.66
N PHE A 131 -8.94 -0.71 -3.34
CA PHE A 131 -9.97 0.30 -3.42
C PHE A 131 -10.53 0.54 -2.02
N LEU A 132 -10.83 1.81 -1.74
CA LEU A 132 -11.47 2.17 -0.49
C LEU A 132 -12.97 1.95 -0.61
N GLY A 133 -13.62 1.65 0.52
CA GLY A 133 -15.08 1.59 0.56
C GLY A 133 -15.69 2.92 0.11
N GLY A 134 -16.57 2.87 -0.89
CA GLY A 134 -17.19 4.05 -1.50
C GLY A 134 -16.44 4.65 -2.69
N GLN A 135 -15.31 4.05 -3.12
CA GLN A 135 -14.66 4.40 -4.38
C GLN A 135 -15.30 3.65 -5.54
N ASP A 136 -15.61 4.37 -6.63
CA ASP A 136 -16.09 3.76 -7.86
C ASP A 136 -14.96 3.02 -8.59
N VAL A 137 -15.06 1.68 -8.67
CA VAL A 137 -14.12 0.83 -9.42
C VAL A 137 -14.51 0.73 -10.89
N PHE A 138 -15.81 0.73 -11.15
CA PHE A 138 -16.39 0.73 -12.48
C PHE A 138 -17.41 1.86 -12.57
N LEU A 139 -17.35 2.64 -13.65
CA LEU A 139 -18.30 3.71 -13.92
C LEU A 139 -19.28 3.25 -15.00
N ALA A 140 -20.58 3.48 -14.76
CA ALA A 140 -21.61 3.13 -15.71
C ALA A 140 -21.40 3.89 -17.04
N GLY A 141 -21.40 3.15 -18.16
CA GLY A 141 -21.18 3.71 -19.50
C GLY A 141 -19.71 3.97 -19.87
N ALA A 142 -18.77 3.73 -18.95
CA ALA A 142 -17.34 3.75 -19.28
C ALA A 142 -16.89 2.41 -19.89
N GLU A 143 -15.89 2.45 -20.77
CA GLU A 143 -15.27 1.25 -21.33
C GLU A 143 -14.50 0.48 -20.25
N ALA A 144 -14.76 -0.83 -20.14
CA ALA A 144 -14.09 -1.70 -19.19
C ALA A 144 -12.75 -2.20 -19.78
N THR A 145 -11.63 -1.70 -19.25
CA THR A 145 -10.28 -2.05 -19.71
C THR A 145 -9.60 -3.11 -18.84
N THR A 146 -10.13 -3.37 -17.64
CA THR A 146 -9.51 -4.23 -16.63
C THR A 146 -10.52 -5.14 -15.95
N ILE A 147 -10.08 -6.34 -15.58
CA ILE A 147 -10.85 -7.31 -14.78
C ILE A 147 -10.23 -7.36 -13.38
N TYR A 148 -11.07 -7.31 -12.35
CA TYR A 148 -10.64 -7.44 -10.95
C TYR A 148 -11.13 -8.75 -10.36
N HIS A 149 -10.25 -9.41 -9.62
CA HIS A 149 -10.59 -10.55 -8.77
C HIS A 149 -10.53 -10.11 -7.31
N THR A 150 -11.64 -10.23 -6.58
CA THR A 150 -11.68 -9.92 -5.15
C THR A 150 -10.97 -11.03 -4.38
N SER A 151 -9.97 -10.67 -3.58
CA SER A 151 -9.36 -11.59 -2.62
C SER A 151 -9.66 -11.05 -1.24
N ASP A 152 -10.61 -11.68 -0.56
CA ASP A 152 -10.90 -11.41 0.84
C ASP A 152 -9.87 -12.17 1.69
N HIS A 153 -9.10 -11.41 2.49
CA HIS A 153 -8.27 -11.91 3.58
C HIS A 153 -8.64 -11.14 4.85
#